data_AF-A0A2R7SLQ4-F1
#
_entry.id   AF-A0A2R7SLQ4-F1
#
_cell.length_a   1.000
_cell.length_b   1.000
_cell.length_c   1.000
_cell.angle_alpha   90.00
_cell.angle_beta   90.00
_cell.angle_gamma   90.00
#
_symmetry.space_group_name_H-M   'P 1'
#
loop_
_entity.id
_entity.type
_entity.pdbx_description
1 polymer ?
#
loop_
_entity_poly.entity_id
_entity_poly.type
_entity_poly.pdbx_seq_one_letter_code
_entity_poly.pdbx_strand_id
1 'polypeptide(L)'
;GRVEHLATQPPPGIRQLIVLDGSWRQSRRLLAANPWLAGLPRVSLPEQPSRYALRRAHRPGQLSTLEAGLHALALLEGQPQRFEPLWAAFDDFVRTGLARRGEPGFA
;
A
#
# COMPACT_ATOMS: atom_id res chain seq x y z
N GLY A 1 18.44 -18.55 5.00
CA GLY A 1 17.94 -17.65 6.06
C GLY A 1 16.42 -17.68 6.00
N ARG A 2 15.80 -18.01 7.13
CA ARG A 2 14.35 -18.21 7.41
C ARG A 2 13.38 -17.82 6.30
N VAL A 3 12.70 -18.83 5.74
CA VAL A 3 11.56 -18.66 4.83
C VAL A 3 10.43 -18.00 5.62
N GLU A 4 10.18 -16.73 5.36
CA GLU A 4 9.06 -16.01 5.97
C GLU A 4 7.76 -16.63 5.45
N HIS A 5 6.90 -17.10 6.35
CA HIS A 5 5.55 -17.54 6.00
C HIS A 5 4.79 -16.33 5.45
N LEU A 6 4.78 -16.21 4.12
CA LEU A 6 3.89 -15.32 3.38
C LEU A 6 2.50 -15.93 3.46
N ALA A 7 1.81 -15.73 4.58
CA ALA A 7 0.44 -16.16 4.70
C ALA A 7 -0.40 -15.30 3.73
N THR A 8 -0.88 -15.92 2.65
CA THR A 8 -1.80 -15.30 1.69
C THR A 8 -3.12 -14.90 2.35
N GLN A 9 -3.39 -15.42 3.56
CA GLN A 9 -4.45 -14.96 4.43
C GLN A 9 -3.88 -14.44 5.76
N PRO A 10 -4.33 -13.27 6.23
CA PRO A 10 -3.90 -12.74 7.50
C PRO A 10 -4.37 -13.63 8.66
N PRO A 11 -3.58 -13.75 9.75
CA PRO A 11 -3.99 -14.51 10.92
C PRO A 11 -5.29 -13.96 11.51
N PRO A 12 -6.18 -14.82 12.06
CA PRO A 12 -7.42 -14.36 12.65
C PRO A 12 -7.15 -13.43 13.84
N GLY A 13 -7.95 -12.36 13.97
CA GLY A 13 -7.88 -11.45 15.12
C GLY A 13 -6.91 -10.27 14.99
N ILE A 14 -6.41 -9.93 13.79
CA ILE A 14 -5.70 -8.66 13.58
C ILE A 14 -6.65 -7.50 13.86
N ARG A 15 -6.29 -6.65 14.84
CA ARG A 15 -7.05 -5.44 15.21
C ARG A 15 -6.35 -4.14 14.82
N GLN A 16 -5.08 -4.21 14.45
CA GLN A 16 -4.25 -3.05 14.20
C GLN A 16 -3.34 -3.31 13.01
N LEU A 17 -3.32 -2.36 12.07
CA LEU A 17 -2.40 -2.33 10.96
C LEU A 17 -1.40 -1.21 11.19
N ILE A 18 -0.11 -1.55 11.16
CA ILE A 18 0.99 -0.58 11.24
C ILE A 18 1.55 -0.41 9.84
N VAL A 19 1.50 0.81 9.32
CA VAL A 19 2.05 1.17 8.00
C VAL A 19 3.28 2.06 8.18
N LEU A 20 4.41 1.64 7.63
CA LEU A 20 5.66 2.41 7.70
C LEU A 20 5.73 3.39 6.53
N ASP A 21 5.30 4.62 6.76
CA ASP A 21 5.31 5.67 5.73
C ASP A 21 6.70 6.25 5.48
N GLY A 22 7.08 6.32 4.21
CA GLY A 22 8.38 6.83 3.78
C GLY A 22 8.84 6.23 2.45
N SER A 23 9.98 6.70 1.96
CA SER A 23 10.65 6.04 0.84
C SER A 23 11.04 4.61 1.22
N TRP A 24 11.18 3.71 0.24
CA TRP A 24 11.67 2.34 0.46
C TRP A 24 12.94 2.27 1.32
N ARG A 25 13.86 3.22 1.14
CA ARG A 25 15.07 3.32 1.96
C ARG A 25 14.76 3.68 3.41
N GLN A 26 13.87 4.64 3.64
CA GLN A 26 13.45 5.04 5.00
C GLN A 26 12.69 3.92 5.70
N SER A 27 11.68 3.31 5.08
CA SER A 27 10.88 2.25 5.71
C SER A 27 11.72 1.01 6.03
N ARG A 28 12.65 0.61 5.15
CA ARG A 28 13.61 -0.48 5.46
C ARG A 28 14.55 -0.13 6.60
N ARG A 29 15.04 1.11 6.66
CA ARG A 29 15.88 1.57 7.77
C ARG A 29 15.11 1.56 9.08
N LEU A 30 13.85 2.01 9.08
CA LEU A 30 12.98 2.00 10.25
C LEU A 30 12.75 0.57 10.75
N LEU A 31 12.45 -0.36 9.83
CA LEU A 31 12.29 -1.78 10.17
C LEU A 31 13.58 -2.39 10.76
N ALA A 32 14.73 -2.12 10.14
CA ALA A 32 16.02 -2.64 10.60
C ALA A 32 16.44 -2.05 11.96
N ALA A 33 16.10 -0.79 12.23
CA ALA A 33 16.44 -0.11 13.48
C ALA A 33 15.54 -0.51 14.67
N ASN A 34 14.41 -1.18 14.43
CA ASN A 34 13.42 -1.50 15.45
C ASN A 34 13.13 -3.01 15.45
N PRO A 35 13.87 -3.82 16.25
CA PRO A 35 13.68 -5.26 16.31
C PRO A 35 12.24 -5.69 16.67
N TRP A 36 11.56 -4.88 17.48
CA TRP A 36 10.16 -5.13 17.84
C TRP A 36 9.22 -5.03 16.62
N LEU A 37 9.47 -4.11 15.67
CA LEU A 37 8.71 -4.04 14.40
C LEU A 37 8.99 -5.25 13.53
N ALA A 38 10.24 -5.69 13.47
CA ALA A 38 10.65 -6.86 12.69
C ALA A 38 10.05 -8.17 13.24
N GLY A 39 9.69 -8.21 14.52
CA GLY A 39 9.03 -9.35 15.16
C GLY A 39 7.51 -9.43 14.96
N LEU A 40 6.87 -8.40 14.39
CA LEU A 40 5.43 -8.39 14.17
C LEU A 40 5.03 -9.27 12.97
N PRO A 41 3.82 -9.86 12.97
CA PRO A 41 3.25 -10.50 11.80
C PRO A 41 3.21 -9.55 10.60
N ARG A 42 3.51 -10.06 9.40
CA ARG A 42 3.59 -9.26 8.18
C ARG A 42 2.53 -9.70 7.19
N VAL A 43 1.90 -8.73 6.56
CA VAL A 43 0.98 -8.93 5.44
C VAL A 43 1.73 -8.57 4.17
N SER A 44 1.76 -9.50 3.23
CA SER A 44 2.27 -9.23 1.88
C SER A 44 1.11 -8.95 0.96
N LEU A 45 1.18 -7.83 0.26
CA LEU A 45 0.18 -7.44 -0.72
C LEU A 45 0.48 -8.12 -2.06
N PRO A 46 -0.55 -8.53 -2.81
CA PRO A 46 -0.37 -9.00 -4.18
C PRO A 46 0.24 -7.89 -5.05
N GLU A 47 1.06 -8.28 -6.03
CA GLU A 47 1.59 -7.31 -6.99
C GLU A 47 0.46 -6.77 -7.88
N GLN A 48 0.45 -5.45 -8.05
CA GLN A 48 -0.55 -4.78 -8.85
C GLN A 48 -0.06 -3.41 -9.33
N PRO A 49 -0.57 -2.92 -10.48
CA PRO A 49 -0.27 -1.57 -10.95
C PRO A 49 -0.73 -0.51 -9.94
N SER A 50 0.07 0.52 -9.77
CA SER A 50 -0.33 1.69 -8.99
C SER A 50 -1.23 2.60 -9.83
N ARG A 51 -2.32 3.08 -9.22
CA ARG A 51 -3.16 4.17 -9.73
C ARG A 51 -2.51 5.54 -9.53
N TYR A 52 -1.42 5.63 -8.76
CA TYR A 52 -0.80 6.90 -8.40
C TYR A 52 0.11 7.49 -9.49
N ALA A 53 -0.48 7.97 -10.57
CA ALA A 53 0.24 8.48 -11.74
C ALA A 53 0.99 9.81 -11.51
N LEU A 54 0.71 10.55 -10.42
CA LEU A 54 1.42 11.82 -10.12
C LEU A 54 2.88 11.60 -9.72
N ARG A 55 3.24 10.37 -9.35
CA ARG A 55 4.59 9.95 -8.99
C ARG A 55 5.06 8.87 -9.95
N ARG A 56 6.28 9.00 -10.48
CA ARG A 56 6.91 7.89 -11.20
C ARG A 56 7.25 6.75 -10.23
N ALA A 57 6.53 5.64 -10.34
CA ALA A 57 6.94 4.38 -9.73
C ALA A 57 8.29 3.96 -10.34
N HIS A 58 9.26 3.62 -9.50
CA HIS A 58 10.59 3.22 -10.00
C HIS A 58 10.64 1.74 -10.38
N ARG A 59 9.65 0.94 -9.96
CA ARG A 59 9.46 -0.48 -10.30
C ARG A 59 7.96 -0.81 -10.30
N PRO A 60 7.52 -1.84 -11.05
CA PRO A 60 6.17 -2.42 -10.92
C PRO A 60 5.86 -2.79 -9.46
N GLY A 61 4.60 -2.67 -9.06
CA GLY A 61 4.16 -3.00 -7.69
C GLY A 61 4.48 -1.95 -6.62
N GLN A 62 5.09 -0.80 -6.95
CA GLN A 62 5.35 0.27 -5.98
C GLN A 62 4.11 1.14 -5.74
N LEU A 63 3.25 0.64 -4.85
CA LEU A 63 2.07 1.35 -4.36
C LEU A 63 2.46 2.58 -3.51
N SER A 64 1.61 3.59 -3.52
CA SER A 64 1.58 4.64 -2.50
C SER A 64 1.16 4.08 -1.13
N THR A 65 1.44 4.81 -0.07
CA THR A 65 1.02 4.46 1.30
C THR A 65 -0.49 4.29 1.40
N LEU A 66 -1.27 5.12 0.70
CA LEU A 66 -2.73 5.00 0.66
C LEU A 66 -3.16 3.70 -0.02
N GLU A 67 -2.68 3.44 -1.23
CA GLU A 67 -3.01 2.21 -1.98
C GLU A 67 -2.66 0.96 -1.16
N ALA A 68 -1.46 0.93 -0.57
CA ALA A 68 -1.02 -0.16 0.28
C ALA A 68 -1.96 -0.36 1.49
N GLY A 69 -2.40 0.73 2.13
CA GLY A 69 -3.35 0.69 3.24
C GLY A 69 -4.73 0.15 2.82
N LEU A 70 -5.28 0.63 1.70
CA LEU A 70 -6.58 0.19 1.19
C LEU A 70 -6.55 -1.29 0.79
N HIS A 71 -5.49 -1.75 0.12
CA HIS A 71 -5.34 -3.17 -0.21
C HIS A 71 -5.18 -4.05 1.02
N ALA A 72 -4.41 -3.61 2.02
CA ALA A 72 -4.26 -4.35 3.27
C ALA A 72 -5.60 -4.48 4.02
N LEU A 73 -6.37 -3.39 4.14
CA LEU A 73 -7.67 -3.40 4.79
C LEU A 73 -8.68 -4.27 4.04
N ALA A 74 -8.72 -4.18 2.71
CA ALA A 74 -9.57 -5.05 1.90
C ALA A 74 -9.26 -6.54 2.11
N LEU A 75 -7.97 -6.91 2.19
CA LEU A 75 -7.52 -8.28 2.45
C LEU A 75 -7.88 -8.73 3.88
N LEU A 76 -7.71 -7.85 4.87
CA LEU A 76 -7.94 -8.15 6.29
C LEU A 76 -9.43 -8.25 6.64
N GLU A 77 -10.27 -7.40 6.07
CA GLU A 77 -11.69 -7.32 6.41
C GLU A 77 -12.59 -8.16 5.50
N GLY A 78 -12.09 -8.60 4.35
CA GLY A 78 -12.87 -9.36 3.36
C GLY A 78 -14.02 -8.56 2.72
N GLN A 79 -14.01 -7.23 2.86
CA GLN A 79 -15.06 -6.31 2.42
C GLN A 79 -14.48 -5.18 1.55
N PRO A 80 -13.87 -5.49 0.39
CA PRO A 80 -13.20 -4.49 -0.46
C PRO A 80 -14.13 -3.32 -0.85
N GLN A 81 -15.42 -3.58 -1.03
CA GLN A 81 -16.42 -2.59 -1.46
C GLN A 81 -16.58 -1.44 -0.45
N ARG A 82 -16.27 -1.68 0.83
CA ARG A 82 -16.32 -0.67 1.90
C ARG A 82 -15.36 0.50 1.64
N PHE A 83 -14.31 0.26 0.85
CA PHE A 83 -13.26 1.23 0.57
C PHE A 83 -13.44 1.95 -0.78
N GLU A 84 -14.49 1.64 -1.55
CA GLU A 84 -14.77 2.29 -2.84
C GLU A 84 -14.85 3.83 -2.77
N PRO A 85 -15.48 4.46 -1.74
CA PRO A 85 -15.47 5.91 -1.64
C PRO A 85 -14.06 6.52 -1.50
N LEU A 86 -13.12 5.80 -0.86
CA LEU A 86 -11.73 6.24 -0.73
C LEU A 86 -10.98 6.08 -2.05
N TRP A 87 -11.25 5.01 -2.81
CA TRP A 87 -10.73 4.85 -4.16
C TRP A 87 -11.22 5.95 -5.10
N ALA A 88 -12.51 6.26 -5.09
CA ALA A 88 -13.07 7.35 -5.89
C ALA A 88 -12.41 8.70 -5.57
N ALA A 89 -12.27 9.03 -4.28
CA ALA A 89 -11.59 10.25 -3.85
C ALA A 89 -10.11 10.28 -4.29
N PHE A 90 -9.42 9.13 -4.27
CA PHE A 90 -8.04 9.04 -4.72
C PHE A 90 -7.90 9.22 -6.23
N ASP A 91 -8.78 8.59 -7.01
CA ASP A 91 -8.79 8.71 -8.47
C ASP A 91 -9.08 10.17 -8.88
N ASP A 92 -9.98 10.85 -8.18
CA ASP A 92 -10.26 12.29 -8.36
C ASP A 92 -9.03 13.16 -8.04
N PHE A 93 -8.31 12.85 -6.96
CA PHE A 93 -7.08 13.54 -6.59
C PHE A 93 -5.99 13.37 -7.67
N VAL A 94 -5.79 12.15 -8.18
CA VAL A 94 -4.83 11.87 -9.24
C VAL A 94 -5.20 12.61 -10.52
N ARG A 95 -6.46 12.50 -10.95
CA ARG A 95 -6.97 13.18 -12.15
C ARG A 95 -6.77 14.69 -12.06
N THR A 96 -7.12 15.29 -10.92
CA THR A 96 -6.96 16.73 -10.69
C THR A 96 -5.48 17.14 -10.73
N GLY A 97 -4.59 16.34 -10.15
CA GLY A 97 -3.17 16.63 -10.15
C GLY A 97 -2.53 16.54 -11.54
N LEU A 98 -2.97 15.59 -12.38
CA LEU A 98 -2.46 15.42 -13.76
C LEU A 98 -2.91 16.59 -14.63
N ALA A 99 -4.18 16.98 -14.53
CA ALA A 99 -4.72 18.14 -15.23
C ALA A 99 -3.94 19.43 -14.91
N ARG A 100 -3.55 19.64 -13.64
CA ARG A 100 -2.71 20.77 -13.23
C ARG A 100 -1.29 20.74 -13.81
N ARG A 101 -0.78 19.57 -14.20
CA ARG A 101 0.55 19.40 -14.81
C ARG A 101 0.53 19.50 -16.34
N GLY A 102 -0.65 19.63 -16.96
CA GLY A 102 -0.81 19.57 -18.41
C GLY A 102 -0.58 18.17 -18.99
N GLU A 103 -0.55 17.13 -18.14
CA GLU A 103 -0.42 15.74 -18.55
C GLU A 103 -1.82 15.16 -18.78
N PRO A 104 -2.10 14.52 -19.93
CA PRO A 104 -3.39 13.85 -20.13
C PRO A 104 -3.55 12.73 -19.08
N GLY A 105 -4.62 12.82 -18.29
CA GLY A 105 -4.99 11.75 -17.36
C GLY A 105 -5.31 10.46 -18.11
N PHE A 106 -4.88 9.32 -17.58
CA PHE A 106 -5.10 8.00 -18.17
C PHE A 106 -6.56 7.83 -18.65
N ALA A 107 -6.71 7.54 -19.94
CA ALA A 107 -7.92 6.99 -20.55
C ALA A 107 -7.94 5.46 -20.37
#